data_AF-A0A350IJY9-F1
#
_entry.id   AF-A0A350IJY9-F1
#
_cell.length_a   1.000
_cell.length_b   1.000
_cell.length_c   1.000
_cell.angle_alpha   90.00
_cell.angle_beta   90.00
_cell.angle_gamma   90.00
#
_symmetry.space_group_name_H-M   'P 1'
#
loop_
_entity.id
_entity.type
_entity.pdbx_description
1 polymer ?
#
loop_
_entity_poly.entity_id
_entity_poly.type
_entity_poly.pdbx_seq_one_letter_code
_entity_poly.pdbx_strand_id
1 'polypeptide(L)'
;MNLANNEKLNRLFNLRKLIQEYDHQYYIENKSSISDYEYDQLYHELLALEQEFPEYYDENSPTQRVPSDKIAGFQSVPHVFPMLSLPNTYTFTEIEAFNKRCIQALPNQK
;
A
#
# COMPACT_ATOMS: atom_id res chain seq x y z
N MET A 1 26.47 14.41 -3.89
CA MET A 1 25.51 13.49 -3.24
C MET A 1 26.20 12.86 -2.03
N ASN A 2 25.57 12.90 -0.86
CA ASN A 2 26.14 12.37 0.39
C ASN A 2 25.97 10.85 0.45
N LEU A 3 26.86 10.11 1.12
CA LEU A 3 26.87 8.63 1.12
C LEU A 3 25.53 8.04 1.59
N ALA A 4 24.93 8.63 2.63
CA ALA A 4 23.62 8.25 3.15
C ALA A 4 22.49 8.37 2.10
N ASN A 5 22.55 9.36 1.20
CA ASN A 5 21.55 9.50 0.14
C ASN A 5 21.73 8.40 -0.91
N ASN A 6 22.96 7.99 -1.21
CA ASN A 6 23.19 6.88 -2.14
C ASN A 6 22.65 5.55 -1.59
N GLU A 7 22.80 5.29 -0.29
CA GLU A 7 22.21 4.10 0.35
C GLU A 7 20.69 4.11 0.31
N LYS A 8 20.06 5.25 0.63
CA LYS A 8 18.61 5.41 0.52
C LYS A 8 18.09 5.25 -0.91
N LEU A 9 18.80 5.78 -1.90
CA LEU A 9 18.44 5.60 -3.31
C LEU A 9 18.56 4.14 -3.76
N ASN A 10 19.63 3.45 -3.35
CA ASN A 10 19.76 2.01 -3.58
C ASN A 10 18.60 1.25 -2.93
N ARG A 11 18.20 1.64 -1.72
CA ARG A 11 17.04 1.05 -1.02
C ARG A 11 15.74 1.30 -1.76
N LEU A 12 15.50 2.52 -2.24
CA LEU A 12 14.32 2.90 -3.04
C LEU A 12 14.19 2.00 -4.27
N PHE A 13 15.26 1.86 -5.07
CA PHE A 13 15.22 1.01 -6.26
C PHE A 13 15.03 -0.47 -5.92
N ASN A 14 15.65 -0.96 -4.85
CA ASN A 14 15.47 -2.33 -4.39
C ASN A 14 14.04 -2.60 -3.93
N LEU A 15 13.43 -1.68 -3.18
CA LEU A 15 12.04 -1.81 -2.71
C LEU A 15 11.06 -1.85 -3.88
N ARG A 16 11.23 -0.99 -4.90
CA ARG A 16 10.40 -1.05 -6.11
C ARG A 16 10.43 -2.44 -6.74
N LYS A 17 11.62 -3.00 -6.93
CA LYS A 17 11.79 -4.34 -7.52
C LYS A 17 11.18 -5.44 -6.64
N LEU A 18 11.42 -5.37 -5.33
CA LEU A 18 10.97 -6.37 -4.38
C LEU A 18 9.43 -6.39 -4.27
N ILE A 19 8.80 -5.23 -4.20
CA ILE A 19 7.34 -5.13 -4.13
C ILE A 19 6.72 -5.59 -5.46
N GLN A 20 7.31 -5.24 -6.61
CA GLN A 20 6.83 -5.76 -7.91
C GLN A 20 6.85 -7.29 -7.99
N GLU A 21 7.87 -7.92 -7.42
CA GLU A 21 7.97 -9.39 -7.34
C GLU A 21 6.86 -9.95 -6.45
N TYR A 22 6.62 -9.37 -5.26
CA TYR A 22 5.54 -9.81 -4.39
C TYR A 22 4.15 -9.58 -4.99
N ASP A 23 3.94 -8.47 -5.69
CA ASP A 23 2.72 -8.21 -6.45
C ASP A 23 2.48 -9.29 -7.50
N HIS A 24 3.51 -9.65 -8.27
CA HIS A 24 3.41 -10.71 -9.28
C HIS A 24 3.04 -12.05 -8.63
N GLN A 25 3.73 -12.44 -7.57
CA GLN A 25 3.44 -13.69 -6.85
C GLN A 25 2.01 -13.71 -6.30
N TYR A 26 1.55 -12.60 -5.70
CA TYR A 26 0.22 -12.49 -5.13
C TYR A 26 -0.87 -12.49 -6.21
N TYR A 27 -0.80 -11.57 -7.18
CA TYR A 27 -1.87 -11.34 -8.15
C TYR A 27 -1.86 -12.30 -9.34
N ILE A 28 -0.69 -12.79 -9.78
CA ILE A 28 -0.56 -13.65 -10.96
C ILE A 28 -0.40 -15.12 -10.56
N GLU A 29 0.48 -15.41 -9.61
CA GLU A 29 0.78 -16.79 -9.21
C GLU A 29 -0.17 -17.33 -8.12
N ASN A 30 -1.01 -16.47 -7.53
CA ASN A 30 -1.85 -16.80 -6.36
C ASN A 30 -1.03 -17.41 -5.22
N LYS A 31 0.18 -16.90 -5.00
CA LYS A 31 1.11 -17.36 -3.98
C LYS A 31 1.64 -16.16 -3.19
N SER A 32 1.38 -16.12 -1.89
CA SER A 32 2.00 -15.12 -1.01
C SER A 32 3.25 -15.70 -0.36
N SER A 33 4.42 -15.13 -0.68
CA SER A 33 5.70 -15.53 -0.06
C SER A 33 6.00 -14.81 1.25
N ILE A 34 5.26 -13.73 1.54
CA ILE A 34 5.35 -12.94 2.77
C ILE A 34 3.95 -12.69 3.34
N SER A 35 3.87 -12.29 4.61
CA SER A 35 2.62 -11.85 5.22
C SER A 35 2.22 -10.44 4.76
N ASP A 36 0.93 -10.13 4.83
CA ASP A 36 0.39 -8.81 4.51
C ASP A 36 1.09 -7.70 5.32
N TYR A 37 1.34 -7.96 6.62
CA TYR A 37 2.07 -7.02 7.48
C TYR A 37 3.49 -6.73 6.98
N GLU A 38 4.24 -7.74 6.55
CA GLU A 38 5.58 -7.54 6.00
C GLU A 38 5.55 -6.75 4.68
N TYR A 39 4.55 -7.04 3.83
CA TYR A 39 4.34 -6.30 2.59
C TYR A 39 4.04 -4.82 2.87
N ASP A 40 3.12 -4.55 3.79
CA ASP A 40 2.71 -3.20 4.17
C ASP A 40 3.89 -2.39 4.73
N GLN A 41 4.76 -3.00 5.54
CA GLN A 41 5.97 -2.34 6.04
C GLN A 41 6.91 -1.92 4.90
N LEU A 42 7.17 -2.81 3.94
CA LEU A 42 8.01 -2.52 2.78
C LEU A 42 7.39 -1.42 1.90
N TYR A 43 6.08 -1.47 1.71
CA TYR A 43 5.33 -0.50 0.93
C TYR A 43 5.35 0.90 1.58
N HIS A 44 5.16 0.97 2.90
CA HIS A 44 5.28 2.22 3.65
C HIS A 44 6.70 2.80 3.62
N GLU A 45 7.73 1.95 3.70
CA GLU A 45 9.12 2.39 3.54
C GLU A 45 9.36 2.99 2.15
N LEU A 46 8.85 2.35 1.09
CA LEU A 46 8.95 2.85 -0.28
C LEU A 46 8.25 4.22 -0.42
N LEU A 47 7.03 4.36 0.10
CA LEU A 47 6.30 5.64 0.09
C LEU A 47 7.09 6.75 0.77
N ALA A 48 7.69 6.49 1.94
CA ALA A 48 8.48 7.48 2.66
C ALA A 48 9.72 7.91 1.86
N LEU A 49 10.42 6.96 1.22
CA LEU A 49 11.58 7.25 0.38
C LEU A 49 11.20 8.03 -0.88
N GLU A 50 10.08 7.72 -1.52
CA GLU A 50 9.63 8.47 -2.70
C GLU A 50 9.19 9.90 -2.37
N GLN A 51 8.65 10.13 -1.17
CA GLN A 51 8.39 11.47 -0.67
C GLN A 51 9.68 12.25 -0.37
N GLU A 52 10.72 11.56 0.14
CA GLU A 52 12.03 12.16 0.40
C GLU A 52 12.79 12.50 -0.89
N PHE A 53 12.59 11.71 -1.95
CA PHE A 53 13.30 11.80 -3.23
C PHE A 53 12.35 12.01 -4.43
N PRO A 54 11.59 13.12 -4.49
CA PRO A 54 10.60 13.37 -5.53
C PRO A 54 11.20 13.44 -6.95
N GLU A 55 12.50 13.72 -7.08
CA GLU A 55 13.21 13.73 -8.36
C GLU A 55 13.35 12.33 -8.99
N TYR A 56 13.11 11.26 -8.22
CA TYR A 56 13.11 9.88 -8.68
C TYR A 56 11.71 9.31 -8.88
N TYR A 57 10.69 10.18 -9.02
CA TYR A 57 9.34 9.78 -9.38
C TYR A 57 9.33 8.85 -10.60
N ASP A 58 8.55 7.78 -10.51
CA ASP A 58 8.37 6.80 -11.58
C ASP A 58 6.90 6.39 -11.64
N GLU A 59 6.27 6.62 -12.78
CA GLU A 59 4.87 6.24 -13.05
C GLU A 59 4.64 4.72 -12.96
N ASN A 60 5.70 3.92 -13.11
CA ASN A 60 5.65 2.46 -13.00
C ASN A 60 5.95 1.95 -11.59
N SER A 61 6.22 2.83 -10.63
CA SER A 61 6.44 2.45 -9.24
C SER A 61 5.18 1.76 -8.67
N PRO A 62 5.34 0.71 -7.84
CA PRO A 62 4.22 0.06 -7.16
C PRO A 62 3.29 1.02 -6.42
N THR A 63 3.81 2.13 -5.89
CA THR A 63 3.02 3.14 -5.17
C THR A 63 2.12 3.99 -6.06
N GLN A 64 2.44 4.07 -7.36
CA GLN A 64 1.69 4.81 -8.37
C GLN A 64 0.69 3.93 -9.11
N ARG A 65 0.85 2.60 -9.00
CA ARG A 65 -0.13 1.66 -9.54
C ARG A 65 -1.41 1.76 -8.74
N VAL A 66 -2.39 2.45 -9.31
CA VAL A 66 -3.78 2.11 -9.03
C VAL A 66 -3.95 0.66 -9.49
N PRO A 67 -4.51 -0.26 -8.69
CA PRO A 67 -4.93 -1.57 -9.16
C PRO A 67 -5.81 -1.35 -10.39
N SER A 68 -5.20 -1.48 -11.55
CA SER A 68 -5.89 -1.26 -12.80
C SER A 68 -6.55 -2.59 -13.09
N ASP A 69 -7.83 -2.68 -12.75
CA ASP A 69 -8.75 -3.79 -13.09
C ASP A 69 -8.90 -4.02 -14.60
N LYS A 70 -8.03 -3.44 -15.43
CA LYS A 70 -8.07 -3.58 -16.89
C LYS A 70 -7.42 -4.89 -17.31
N ILE A 71 -7.99 -6.00 -16.87
CA ILE A 71 -7.85 -7.27 -17.57
C ILE A 71 -8.45 -7.05 -18.96
N ALA A 72 -7.60 -7.06 -19.99
CA ALA A 72 -8.06 -6.96 -21.36
C ALA A 72 -9.03 -8.13 -21.64
N GLY A 73 -10.27 -7.82 -22.04
CA GLY A 73 -11.29 -8.84 -22.36
C GLY A 73 -12.60 -8.72 -21.57
N PHE A 74 -12.64 -7.94 -20.48
CA PHE A 74 -13.87 -7.69 -19.73
C PHE A 74 -14.39 -6.26 -19.95
N GLN A 75 -15.72 -6.12 -20.08
CA GLN A 75 -16.35 -4.80 -20.10
C GLN A 75 -16.47 -4.27 -18.66
N SER A 76 -15.96 -3.06 -18.43
CA SER A 76 -16.15 -2.37 -17.16
C SER A 76 -17.62 -1.97 -17.00
N VAL A 77 -18.22 -2.28 -15.85
CA VAL A 77 -19.60 -1.91 -15.51
C VAL A 77 -19.59 -0.99 -14.28
N PRO A 78 -20.38 0.09 -14.28
CA PRO A 78 -20.45 0.98 -13.13
C PRO A 78 -21.12 0.28 -11.95
N HIS A 79 -20.53 0.41 -10.76
CA HIS A 79 -21.18 -0.05 -9.53
C HIS A 79 -22.36 0.87 -9.17
N VAL A 80 -23.50 0.27 -8.82
CA VAL A 80 -24.73 1.00 -8.42
C VAL A 80 -24.50 1.84 -7.17
N PHE A 81 -23.61 1.38 -6.29
CA PHE A 81 -23.15 2.09 -5.10
C PHE A 81 -21.62 2.12 -5.07
N PRO A 82 -21.00 3.12 -4.42
CA PRO A 82 -19.55 3.13 -4.23
C PRO A 82 -19.07 1.87 -3.49
N MET A 83 -18.06 1.20 -4.03
CA MET A 83 -17.33 0.17 -3.29
C MET A 83 -16.35 0.86 -2.34
N LEU A 84 -16.57 0.70 -1.04
CA LEU A 84 -15.71 1.27 -0.01
C LEU A 84 -14.65 0.26 0.41
N SER A 85 -13.44 0.74 0.70
CA SER A 85 -12.40 -0.03 1.36
C SER A 85 -12.44 0.20 2.88
N LEU A 86 -11.82 -0.70 3.62
CA LEU A 86 -11.59 -0.54 5.05
C LEU A 86 -10.18 0.03 5.29
N PRO A 87 -10.03 0.97 6.26
CA PRO A 87 -8.70 1.37 6.73
C PRO A 87 -8.01 0.23 7.48
N ASN A 88 -6.70 0.07 7.28
CA ASN A 88 -5.88 -0.92 8.01
C ASN A 88 -5.45 -0.41 9.40
N THR A 89 -5.08 -1.35 10.27
CA THR A 89 -4.47 -1.09 11.59
C THR A 89 -3.38 -2.13 11.86
N TYR A 90 -2.26 -1.70 12.43
CA TYR A 90 -1.09 -2.55 12.65
C TYR A 90 -0.64 -2.57 14.12
N THR A 91 -1.19 -1.68 14.94
CA THR A 91 -0.89 -1.60 16.36
C THR A 91 -2.15 -1.63 17.22
N PHE A 92 -1.99 -2.11 18.45
CA PHE A 92 -3.08 -2.10 19.43
C PHE A 92 -3.58 -0.66 19.71
N THR A 93 -2.68 0.32 19.72
CA THR A 93 -3.01 1.74 19.91
C THR A 93 -3.93 2.28 18.81
N GLU A 94 -3.72 1.89 17.56
CA GLU A 94 -4.61 2.28 16.44
C GLU A 94 -6.00 1.68 16.58
N ILE A 95 -6.08 0.43 17.07
CA ILE A 95 -7.34 -0.24 17.36
C ILE A 95 -8.08 0.48 18.50
N GLU A 96 -7.39 0.86 19.58
CA GLU A 96 -7.99 1.66 20.65
C GLU A 96 -8.51 3.01 20.13
N ALA A 97 -7.74 3.67 19.27
CA ALA A 97 -8.14 4.94 18.67
C ALA A 97 -9.38 4.77 17.78
N PHE A 98 -9.45 3.68 17.00
CA PHE A 98 -10.65 3.32 16.23
C PHE A 98 -11.86 3.10 17.14
N ASN A 99 -11.72 2.29 18.20
CA ASN A 99 -12.78 2.04 19.16
C ASN A 99 -13.29 3.34 19.82
N LYS A 100 -12.39 4.25 20.19
CA LYS A 100 -12.76 5.58 20.72
C LYS A 100 -13.59 6.38 19.72
N ARG A 101 -13.21 6.39 18.43
CA ARG A 101 -14.00 7.06 17.37
C ARG A 101 -15.39 6.45 17.21
N CYS A 102 -15.49 5.11 17.24
CA CYS A 102 -16.77 4.41 17.16
C CYS A 102 -17.71 4.77 18.31
N ILE A 103 -17.21 4.74 19.56
CA ILE A 103 -17.99 5.11 20.75
C ILE A 103 -18.44 6.58 20.68
N GLN A 104 -17.55 7.49 20.27
CA GLN A 104 -17.90 8.92 20.10
C GLN A 104 -18.97 9.14 19.03
N ALA A 105 -18.94 8.35 17.95
CA ALA A 105 -19.94 8.42 16.89
C ALA A 105 -21.30 7.82 17.29
N LEU A 106 -21.35 6.99 18.34
CA LEU A 106 -22.55 6.28 18.81
C LEU A 106 -22.83 6.55 20.31
N PRO A 107 -23.08 7.81 20.72
CA PRO A 107 -23.15 8.20 22.13
C PRO A 107 -24.31 7.56 22.93
N ASN A 108 -25.33 7.02 22.25
CA ASN A 108 -26.57 6.51 22.86
C ASN A 108 -26.76 4.99 22.74
N GLN A 109 -25.74 4.25 22.32
CA GLN A 109 -25.77 2.77 22.34
C GLN A 109 -24.92 2.29 23.52
N LYS A 110 -25.60 1.90 24.60
CA LYS A 110 -25.03 1.14 25.72
C LYS A 110 -25.68 -0.23 25.78
#